data_AF-A0A6J4GWX0-F1
#
_entry.id   AF-A0A6J4GWX0-F1
#
_cell.length_a   1.000
_cell.length_b   1.000
_cell.length_c   1.000
_cell.angle_alpha   90.00
_cell.angle_beta   90.00
_cell.angle_gamma   90.00
#
_symmetry.space_group_name_H-M   'P 1'
#
loop_
_entity.id
_entity.type
_entity.pdbx_description
1 polymer ?
#
loop_
_entity_poly.entity_id
_entity_poly.type
_entity_poly.pdbx_seq_one_letter_code
_entity_poly.pdbx_strand_id
1 'polypeptide(L)'
;MKKFFPVYVRVPIIFFIVFALMEYFIDSGDRPAFIKYPMVAVFLFVFLFILIAIEITLSAVNRIMYQLMSPEEKAKLEYENSLSLTESTWYKDLMHKLTKTQPIEKEGDLLMDHDYDGIKELDNNLPPWWVYLFYICIVFGVIYFARYEVFGGDDQEMELKKEMAQAKIDVDEYLKTAPDLMDEKTVVLLTDPESLAAGKEIFTTNCAACHRADAGGQIGPNLTDNHWILGGGIKNLFHTITNGGRDGKGMIAWKGTLKPKEIQKVASYILSLQGSNPKDPKEAEGEIWVDESAPTKDTTASTAKDSTEVKK
;
A
#
# COMPACT_ATOMS: atom_id res chain seq x y z
N MET A 1 13.26 30.50 -35.99
CA MET A 1 14.09 29.31 -35.69
C MET A 1 13.27 28.05 -35.90
N LYS A 2 13.84 27.01 -36.51
CA LYS A 2 13.15 25.74 -36.80
C LYS A 2 12.57 25.15 -35.52
N LYS A 3 11.23 25.09 -35.41
CA LYS A 3 10.56 24.39 -34.31
C LYS A 3 10.39 22.94 -34.75
N PHE A 4 11.21 22.04 -34.21
CA PHE A 4 11.15 20.60 -34.53
C PHE A 4 9.80 19.98 -34.16
N PHE A 5 9.10 20.55 -33.17
CA PHE A 5 7.76 20.16 -32.76
C PHE A 5 6.79 21.34 -32.90
N PRO A 6 5.58 21.14 -33.44
CA PRO A 6 4.55 22.16 -33.48
C PRO A 6 4.17 22.65 -32.08
N VAL A 7 3.68 23.89 -31.96
CA VAL A 7 3.31 24.50 -30.66
C VAL A 7 2.25 23.67 -29.94
N TYR A 8 1.27 23.13 -30.67
CA TYR A 8 0.22 22.26 -30.15
C TYR A 8 0.73 20.88 -29.69
N VAL A 9 2.00 20.53 -29.96
CA VAL A 9 2.67 19.33 -29.44
C VAL A 9 3.59 19.70 -28.28
N ARG A 10 4.43 20.72 -28.46
CA ARG A 10 5.44 21.13 -27.46
C ARG A 10 4.82 21.60 -26.14
N VAL A 11 3.80 22.47 -26.19
CA VAL A 11 3.20 23.03 -24.98
C VAL A 11 2.54 21.94 -24.13
N PRO A 12 1.70 21.05 -24.69
CA PRO A 12 1.17 19.92 -23.93
C PRO A 12 2.26 19.02 -23.37
N ILE A 13 3.30 18.67 -24.13
CA ILE A 13 4.38 17.81 -23.64
C ILE A 13 5.06 18.41 -22.41
N ILE A 14 5.47 19.69 -22.49
CA ILE A 14 6.12 20.36 -21.35
C ILE A 14 5.18 20.43 -20.15
N PHE A 15 3.91 20.78 -20.39
CA PHE A 15 2.90 20.84 -19.35
C PHE A 15 2.70 19.49 -18.65
N PHE A 16 2.53 18.41 -19.42
CA PHE A 16 2.29 17.08 -18.87
C PHE A 16 3.52 16.46 -18.21
N ILE A 17 4.74 16.82 -18.64
CA ILE A 17 5.96 16.45 -17.91
C ILE A 17 5.96 17.10 -16.53
N VAL A 18 5.70 18.41 -16.43
CA VAL A 18 5.66 19.10 -15.14
C VAL A 18 4.50 18.59 -14.28
N PHE A 19 3.34 18.36 -14.87
CA PHE A 19 2.20 17.73 -14.20
C PHE A 19 2.57 16.37 -13.60
N ALA A 20 3.19 15.49 -14.38
CA ALA A 20 3.61 14.17 -13.90
C ALA A 20 4.67 14.25 -12.79
N LEU A 21 5.63 15.17 -12.91
CA LEU A 21 6.63 15.40 -11.86
C LEU A 21 5.96 15.90 -10.58
N MET A 22 4.98 16.80 -10.67
CA MET A 22 4.24 17.27 -9.49
C MET A 22 3.44 16.17 -8.82
N GLU A 23 2.74 15.34 -9.60
CA GLU A 23 2.01 14.19 -9.05
C GLU A 23 2.95 13.14 -8.43
N TYR A 24 4.15 12.97 -8.99
CA TYR A 24 5.15 12.03 -8.45
C TYR A 24 5.80 12.52 -7.15
N PHE A 25 6.12 13.82 -7.05
CA PHE A 25 6.83 14.37 -5.89
C PHE A 25 5.92 14.85 -4.76
N ILE A 26 4.63 15.09 -5.02
CA ILE A 26 3.67 15.52 -4.00
C ILE A 26 2.90 14.31 -3.48
N ASP A 27 3.25 13.87 -2.27
CA ASP A 27 2.54 12.79 -1.59
C ASP A 27 1.09 13.23 -1.30
N SER A 28 0.18 12.63 -2.04
CA SER A 28 -1.24 12.93 -1.98
C SER A 28 -2.10 11.73 -1.55
N GLY A 29 -1.48 10.61 -1.18
CA GLY A 29 -2.17 9.38 -0.80
C GLY A 29 -3.11 8.90 -1.92
N ASP A 30 -4.36 8.60 -1.59
CA ASP A 30 -5.32 7.99 -2.53
C ASP A 30 -5.93 8.95 -3.57
N ARG A 31 -5.59 10.24 -3.53
CA ARG A 31 -6.17 11.26 -4.42
C ARG A 31 -5.08 12.00 -5.17
N PRO A 32 -5.27 12.34 -6.45
CA PRO A 32 -4.31 13.17 -7.18
C PRO A 32 -3.96 14.47 -6.45
N ALA A 33 -2.70 14.88 -6.52
CA ALA A 33 -2.18 16.05 -5.82
C ALA A 33 -2.93 17.33 -6.23
N PHE A 34 -3.29 17.47 -7.51
CA PHE A 34 -4.07 18.60 -8.00
C PHE A 34 -5.49 18.70 -7.41
N ILE A 35 -6.07 17.58 -6.94
CA ILE A 35 -7.40 17.55 -6.29
C ILE A 35 -7.26 17.79 -4.79
N LYS A 36 -6.30 17.12 -4.14
CA LYS A 36 -6.10 17.20 -2.70
C LYS A 36 -5.59 18.57 -2.26
N TYR A 37 -4.74 19.20 -3.07
CA TYR A 37 -4.10 20.49 -2.78
C TYR A 37 -4.50 21.54 -3.83
N PRO A 38 -5.47 22.42 -3.54
CA PRO A 38 -5.94 23.45 -4.49
C PRO A 38 -4.84 24.36 -5.04
N MET A 39 -3.77 24.58 -4.27
CA MET A 39 -2.61 25.36 -4.71
C MET A 39 -1.87 24.72 -5.89
N VAL A 40 -1.86 23.40 -6.01
CA VAL A 40 -1.27 22.67 -7.13
C VAL A 40 -2.04 22.97 -8.42
N ALA A 41 -3.37 22.94 -8.36
CA ALA A 41 -4.21 23.30 -9.51
C ALA A 41 -4.01 24.77 -9.94
N VAL A 42 -3.91 25.70 -8.99
CA VAL A 42 -3.61 27.12 -9.27
C VAL A 42 -2.25 27.26 -9.94
N PHE A 43 -1.22 26.58 -9.41
CA PHE A 43 0.12 26.60 -10.00
C PHE A 43 0.10 26.08 -11.44
N LEU A 44 -0.52 24.92 -11.69
CA LEU A 44 -0.60 24.33 -13.03
C LEU A 44 -1.31 25.25 -14.01
N PHE A 45 -2.39 25.91 -13.59
CA PHE A 45 -3.09 26.89 -14.42
C PHE A 45 -2.18 28.09 -14.78
N VAL A 46 -1.52 28.70 -13.79
CA VAL A 46 -0.60 29.83 -14.02
C VAL A 46 0.58 29.40 -14.88
N PHE A 47 1.12 28.21 -14.65
CA PHE A 47 2.21 27.64 -15.44
C PHE A 47 1.81 27.46 -16.90
N LEU A 48 0.65 26.87 -17.17
CA LEU A 48 0.12 26.73 -18.53
C LEU A 48 -0.10 28.09 -19.20
N PHE A 49 -0.66 29.06 -18.48
CA PHE A 49 -0.86 30.41 -18.97
C PHE A 49 0.48 31.07 -19.37
N ILE A 50 1.50 30.95 -18.52
CA ILE A 50 2.84 31.47 -18.79
C ILE A 50 3.46 30.77 -20.00
N LEU A 51 3.35 29.44 -20.11
CA LEU A 51 3.85 28.71 -21.28
C LEU A 51 3.22 29.21 -22.59
N ILE A 52 1.90 29.40 -22.61
CA ILE A 52 1.19 29.92 -23.78
C ILE A 52 1.64 31.36 -24.08
N ALA A 53 1.74 32.22 -23.05
CA ALA A 53 2.20 33.59 -23.21
C ALA A 53 3.62 33.67 -23.80
N ILE A 54 4.55 32.84 -23.30
CA ILE A 54 5.92 32.74 -23.82
C ILE A 54 5.91 32.28 -25.29
N GLU A 55 5.08 31.33 -25.68
CA GLU A 55 4.99 30.91 -27.08
C GLU A 55 4.49 32.02 -28.01
N ILE A 56 3.48 32.77 -27.57
CA ILE A 56 2.92 33.88 -28.33
C ILE A 56 3.98 34.97 -28.51
N THR A 57 4.69 35.34 -27.44
CA THR A 57 5.75 36.35 -27.51
C THR A 57 6.90 35.89 -28.40
N LEU A 58 7.38 34.65 -28.23
CA LEU A 58 8.41 34.08 -29.11
C LEU A 58 7.95 34.01 -30.57
N SER A 59 6.68 33.69 -30.83
CA SER A 59 6.12 33.65 -32.18
C SER A 59 6.11 35.05 -32.81
N ALA A 60 5.70 36.07 -32.06
CA ALA A 60 5.71 37.46 -32.50
C ALA A 60 7.15 37.95 -32.79
N VAL A 61 8.08 37.68 -31.88
CA VAL A 61 9.50 38.01 -32.07
C VAL A 61 10.07 37.31 -33.31
N ASN A 62 9.81 36.01 -33.49
CA ASN A 62 10.28 35.29 -34.68
C ASN A 62 9.68 35.85 -35.98
N ARG A 63 8.43 36.31 -35.97
CA ARG A 63 7.78 36.92 -37.14
C ARG A 63 8.43 38.26 -37.49
N ILE A 64 8.70 39.11 -36.49
CA ILE A 64 9.40 40.38 -36.68
C ILE A 64 10.83 40.12 -37.17
N MET A 65 11.55 39.20 -36.53
CA MET A 65 12.90 38.81 -36.93
C MET A 65 12.93 38.32 -38.38
N TYR A 66 11.97 37.49 -38.78
CA TYR A 66 11.84 37.05 -40.17
C TYR A 66 11.62 38.23 -41.12
N GLN A 67 10.80 39.22 -40.77
CA GLN A 67 10.58 40.39 -41.62
C GLN A 67 11.85 41.23 -41.78
N LEU A 68 12.66 41.35 -40.73
CA LEU A 68 13.91 42.12 -40.70
C LEU A 68 15.09 41.43 -41.42
N MET A 69 14.99 40.13 -41.72
CA MET A 69 16.03 39.39 -42.44
C MET A 69 16.14 39.77 -43.92
N SER A 70 17.35 39.72 -44.46
CA SER A 70 17.63 39.91 -45.88
C SER A 70 17.02 38.79 -46.75
N PRO A 71 16.85 39.00 -48.06
CA PRO A 71 16.34 37.96 -48.96
C PRO A 71 17.20 36.67 -48.96
N GLU A 72 18.52 36.82 -48.88
CA GLU A 72 19.45 35.68 -48.83
C GLU A 72 19.31 34.89 -47.52
N GLU A 73 19.17 35.59 -46.39
CA GLU A 73 18.98 34.98 -45.08
C GLU A 73 17.65 34.23 -44.98
N LYS A 74 16.59 34.76 -45.61
CA LYS A 74 15.28 34.10 -45.71
C LYS A 74 15.38 32.80 -46.52
N ALA A 75 16.03 32.85 -47.68
CA ALA A 75 16.23 31.67 -48.53
C ALA A 75 17.04 30.59 -47.79
N LYS A 76 18.08 30.98 -47.05
CA LYS A 76 18.85 30.06 -46.21
C LYS A 76 17.99 29.42 -45.11
N LEU A 77 17.17 30.20 -44.42
CA LEU A 77 16.27 29.71 -43.37
C LEU A 77 15.21 28.75 -43.94
N GLU A 78 14.64 29.05 -45.10
CA GLU A 78 13.68 28.17 -45.79
C GLU A 78 14.31 26.84 -46.21
N TYR A 79 15.54 26.87 -46.75
CA TYR A 79 16.32 25.68 -47.06
C TYR A 79 16.62 24.86 -45.79
N GLU A 80 17.09 25.47 -44.72
CA GLU A 80 17.33 24.76 -43.46
C GLU A 80 16.05 24.17 -42.86
N ASN A 81 14.90 24.84 -43.05
CA ASN A 81 13.60 24.35 -42.60
C ASN A 81 13.09 23.15 -43.43
N SER A 82 13.46 23.04 -44.71
CA SER A 82 13.04 21.94 -45.59
C SER A 82 13.82 20.64 -45.36
N LEU A 83 15.03 20.70 -44.82
CA LEU A 83 15.84 19.52 -44.51
C LEU A 83 15.15 18.60 -43.48
N SER A 84 15.33 17.29 -43.60
CA SER A 84 14.89 16.34 -42.57
C SER A 84 15.71 16.46 -41.27
N LEU A 85 15.27 15.77 -40.20
CA LEU A 85 15.97 15.78 -38.90
C LEU A 85 17.42 15.29 -39.03
N THR A 86 17.64 14.18 -39.74
CA THR A 86 18.95 13.55 -39.93
C THR A 86 19.87 14.35 -40.85
N GLU A 87 19.30 15.14 -41.75
CA GLU A 87 20.03 16.00 -42.67
C GLU A 87 20.37 17.36 -42.08
N SER A 88 19.73 17.73 -40.97
CA SER A 88 19.97 18.98 -40.27
C SER A 88 21.44 19.10 -39.86
N THR A 89 22.01 20.28 -40.10
CA THR A 89 23.37 20.65 -39.68
C THR A 89 23.57 20.45 -38.18
N TRP A 90 22.61 20.90 -37.37
CA TRP A 90 22.62 20.71 -35.92
C TRP A 90 22.70 19.23 -35.51
N TYR A 91 21.90 18.36 -36.15
CA TYR A 91 21.87 16.94 -35.81
C TYR A 91 23.19 16.26 -36.19
N LYS A 92 23.71 16.54 -37.39
CA LYS A 92 25.01 16.04 -37.84
C LYS A 92 26.15 16.48 -36.93
N ASP A 93 26.16 17.76 -36.53
CA ASP A 93 27.15 18.29 -35.60
C ASP A 93 27.04 17.66 -34.21
N LEU A 94 25.82 17.44 -33.72
CA LEU A 94 25.58 16.76 -32.45
C LEU A 94 26.08 15.31 -32.50
N MET A 95 25.68 14.55 -33.53
CA MET A 95 26.08 13.17 -33.70
C MET A 95 27.59 13.06 -33.85
N HIS A 96 28.21 13.89 -34.68
CA HIS A 96 29.66 13.92 -34.84
C HIS A 96 30.38 14.27 -33.52
N LYS A 97 29.85 15.17 -32.68
CA LYS A 97 30.42 15.43 -31.35
C LYS A 97 30.29 14.23 -30.40
N LEU A 98 29.18 13.51 -30.47
CA LEU A 98 28.92 12.33 -29.64
C LEU A 98 29.74 11.12 -30.08
N THR A 99 29.98 10.95 -31.39
CA THR A 99 30.62 9.75 -31.96
C THR A 99 32.07 9.96 -32.39
N LYS A 100 32.47 11.18 -32.77
CA LYS A 100 33.79 11.52 -33.34
C LYS A 100 34.24 10.56 -34.45
N THR A 101 33.31 10.17 -35.32
CA THR A 101 33.57 9.22 -36.42
C THR A 101 34.47 9.83 -37.49
N GLN A 102 35.42 9.05 -37.99
CA GLN A 102 36.24 9.42 -39.15
C GLN A 102 35.48 9.18 -40.47
N PRO A 103 35.78 9.94 -41.53
CA PRO A 103 35.24 9.70 -42.87
C PRO A 103 35.72 8.35 -43.44
N ILE A 104 34.87 7.70 -44.25
CA ILE A 104 35.16 6.40 -44.88
C ILE A 104 36.40 6.47 -45.77
N GLU A 105 36.65 7.62 -46.41
CA GLU A 105 37.81 7.83 -47.28
C GLU A 105 39.14 7.71 -46.54
N LYS A 106 39.13 7.88 -45.21
CA LYS A 106 40.31 7.76 -44.34
C LYS A 106 40.35 6.45 -43.54
N GLU A 107 39.46 5.51 -43.83
CA GLU A 107 39.40 4.22 -43.13
C GLU A 107 40.70 3.43 -43.28
N GLY A 108 41.36 3.53 -44.45
CA GLY A 108 42.65 2.90 -44.70
C GLY A 108 43.77 3.37 -43.75
N ASP A 109 43.69 4.60 -43.24
CA ASP A 109 44.66 5.15 -42.28
C ASP A 109 44.49 4.56 -40.87
N LEU A 110 43.32 3.96 -40.58
CA LEU A 110 42.96 3.39 -39.28
C LEU A 110 43.09 1.86 -39.25
N LEU A 111 43.36 1.24 -40.39
CA LEU A 111 43.42 -0.21 -40.52
C LEU A 111 44.64 -0.74 -39.76
N MET A 112 44.43 -1.70 -38.87
CA MET A 112 45.53 -2.36 -38.17
C MET A 112 46.24 -3.36 -39.08
N ASP A 113 47.51 -3.63 -38.79
CA ASP A 113 48.39 -4.46 -39.63
C ASP A 113 48.04 -5.96 -39.65
N HIS A 114 47.18 -6.42 -38.75
CA HIS A 114 46.83 -7.83 -38.60
C HIS A 114 45.50 -8.17 -39.30
N ASP A 115 45.43 -9.40 -39.82
CA ASP A 115 44.26 -9.97 -40.49
C ASP A 115 43.95 -11.33 -39.85
N TYR A 116 42.75 -11.46 -39.30
CA TYR A 116 42.26 -12.69 -38.69
C TYR A 116 41.12 -13.25 -39.54
N ASP A 117 41.43 -14.26 -40.36
CA ASP A 117 40.43 -14.96 -41.19
C ASP A 117 39.61 -14.01 -42.09
N GLY A 118 40.28 -13.00 -42.67
CA GLY A 118 39.67 -11.97 -43.51
C GLY A 118 39.01 -10.82 -42.74
N ILE A 119 39.04 -10.84 -41.40
CA ILE A 119 38.55 -9.74 -40.55
C ILE A 119 39.75 -8.86 -40.17
N LYS A 120 39.62 -7.57 -40.45
CA LYS A 120 40.60 -6.54 -40.07
C LYS A 120 39.96 -5.56 -39.09
N GLU A 121 40.77 -5.09 -38.15
CA GLU A 121 40.33 -4.18 -37.10
C GLU A 121 40.71 -2.74 -37.43
N LEU A 122 39.86 -1.80 -36.99
CA LEU A 122 40.09 -0.36 -37.12
C LEU A 122 40.49 0.21 -35.75
N ASP A 123 41.57 0.98 -35.70
CA ASP A 123 42.01 1.70 -34.51
C ASP A 123 41.20 3.01 -34.32
N ASN A 124 39.89 2.85 -34.10
CA ASN A 124 38.97 3.95 -33.87
C ASN A 124 39.04 4.45 -32.42
N ASN A 125 38.94 5.78 -32.25
CA ASN A 125 38.69 6.34 -30.93
C ASN A 125 37.32 5.91 -30.39
N LEU A 126 37.25 5.62 -29.10
CA LEU A 126 35.99 5.31 -28.43
C LEU A 126 35.02 6.50 -28.56
N PRO A 127 33.73 6.25 -28.86
CA PRO A 127 32.72 7.30 -28.94
C PRO A 127 32.66 8.08 -27.62
N PRO A 128 32.77 9.43 -27.64
CA PRO A 128 32.70 10.24 -26.43
C PRO A 128 31.47 9.96 -25.56
N TRP A 129 30.30 9.71 -26.15
CA TRP A 129 29.09 9.38 -25.39
C TRP A 129 29.25 8.11 -24.56
N TRP A 130 29.93 7.10 -25.10
CA TRP A 130 30.17 5.82 -24.44
C TRP A 130 31.17 5.99 -23.29
N VAL A 131 32.21 6.79 -23.51
CA VAL A 131 33.21 7.12 -22.47
C VAL A 131 32.55 7.90 -21.32
N TYR A 132 31.70 8.89 -21.63
CA TYR A 132 30.97 9.61 -20.59
C TYR A 132 30.02 8.69 -19.81
N LEU A 133 29.30 7.79 -20.50
CA LEU A 133 28.44 6.81 -19.83
C LEU A 133 29.24 5.91 -18.89
N PHE A 134 30.41 5.43 -19.32
CA PHE A 134 31.31 4.64 -18.48
C PHE A 134 31.70 5.37 -17.19
N TYR A 135 32.11 6.64 -17.29
CA TYR A 135 32.44 7.46 -16.10
C TYR A 135 31.23 7.77 -15.23
N ILE A 136 30.04 7.99 -15.81
CA ILE A 136 28.80 8.18 -15.05
C ILE A 136 28.50 6.93 -14.22
N CYS A 137 28.64 5.73 -14.79
CA CYS A 137 28.46 4.48 -14.05
C CYS A 137 29.44 4.35 -12.88
N ILE A 138 30.70 4.75 -13.07
CA ILE A 138 31.70 4.77 -11.98
C ILE A 138 31.26 5.72 -10.86
N VAL A 139 30.90 6.97 -11.20
CA VAL A 139 30.46 7.97 -10.22
C VAL A 139 29.21 7.49 -9.48
N PHE A 140 28.24 6.93 -10.20
CA PHE A 140 27.04 6.35 -9.59
C PHE A 140 27.38 5.23 -8.61
N GLY A 141 28.28 4.32 -8.99
CA GLY A 141 28.73 3.23 -8.12
C GLY A 141 29.40 3.75 -6.84
N VAL A 142 30.24 4.78 -6.93
CA VAL A 142 30.88 5.40 -5.76
C VAL A 142 29.84 6.06 -4.84
N ILE A 143 28.89 6.79 -5.40
CA ILE A 143 27.81 7.43 -4.62
C ILE A 143 26.93 6.37 -3.95
N TYR A 144 26.58 5.32 -4.68
CA TYR A 144 25.78 4.21 -4.18
C TYR A 144 26.48 3.51 -3.01
N PHE A 145 27.75 3.14 -3.18
CA PHE A 145 28.56 2.55 -2.12
C PHE A 145 28.61 3.46 -0.89
N ALA A 146 28.92 4.75 -1.07
CA ALA A 146 28.94 5.69 0.05
C ALA A 146 27.58 5.77 0.77
N ARG A 147 26.48 5.85 0.01
CA ARG A 147 25.13 5.97 0.56
C ARG A 147 24.72 4.75 1.41
N TYR A 148 24.98 3.54 0.91
CA TYR A 148 24.48 2.31 1.53
C TYR A 148 25.48 1.72 2.53
N GLU A 149 26.77 1.68 2.20
CA GLU A 149 27.79 1.03 3.05
C GLU A 149 28.43 1.99 4.07
N VAL A 150 28.55 3.28 3.75
CA VAL A 150 29.26 4.24 4.63
C VAL A 150 28.29 5.08 5.47
N PHE A 151 27.21 5.57 4.86
CA PHE A 151 26.26 6.48 5.51
C PHE A 151 25.01 5.80 6.09
N GLY A 152 24.98 4.46 6.16
CA GLY A 152 23.86 3.72 6.73
C GLY A 152 22.58 3.87 5.89
N GLY A 153 22.64 3.41 4.64
CA GLY A 153 21.42 3.20 3.85
C GLY A 153 20.49 2.22 4.53
N ASP A 154 19.20 2.33 4.19
CA ASP A 154 18.29 1.26 4.56
C ASP A 154 18.73 0.00 3.82
N ASP A 155 18.92 -1.09 4.56
CA ASP A 155 19.08 -2.42 3.97
C ASP A 155 17.70 -3.05 3.73
N GLN A 156 17.70 -4.25 3.13
CA GLN A 156 16.48 -4.97 2.79
C GLN A 156 15.62 -5.30 4.03
N GLU A 157 16.23 -5.54 5.19
CA GLU A 157 15.49 -5.86 6.42
C GLU A 157 14.84 -4.60 7.01
N MET A 158 15.55 -3.47 6.96
CA MET A 158 15.04 -2.17 7.38
C MET A 158 13.88 -1.71 6.48
N GLU A 159 14.01 -1.85 5.16
CA GLU A 159 12.93 -1.56 4.21
C GLU A 159 11.69 -2.43 4.53
N LEU A 160 11.87 -3.74 4.69
CA LEU A 160 10.77 -4.65 5.05
C LEU A 160 10.10 -4.25 6.36
N LYS A 161 10.87 -3.89 7.40
CA LYS A 161 10.31 -3.44 8.68
C LYS A 161 9.49 -2.16 8.52
N LYS A 162 9.94 -1.21 7.71
CA LYS A 162 9.20 0.03 7.42
C LYS A 162 7.90 -0.27 6.66
N GLU A 163 7.97 -1.11 5.63
CA GLU A 163 6.79 -1.51 4.86
C GLU A 163 5.78 -2.27 5.73
N MET A 164 6.22 -3.21 6.56
CA MET A 164 5.34 -3.92 7.48
C MET A 164 4.72 -3.00 8.54
N ALA A 165 5.48 -2.02 9.04
CA ALA A 165 4.96 -1.04 9.97
C ALA A 165 3.89 -0.16 9.31
N GLN A 166 4.12 0.27 8.06
CA GLN A 166 3.13 1.03 7.29
C GLN A 166 1.90 0.19 6.99
N ALA A 167 2.07 -1.04 6.48
CA ALA A 167 0.97 -1.96 6.20
C ALA A 167 0.12 -2.24 7.43
N LYS A 168 0.73 -2.31 8.62
CA LYS A 168 -0.01 -2.43 9.88
C LYS A 168 -0.89 -1.21 10.15
N ILE A 169 -0.37 -0.01 9.95
CA ILE A 169 -1.14 1.24 10.10
C ILE A 169 -2.32 1.26 9.13
N ASP A 170 -2.08 0.89 7.87
CA ASP A 170 -3.10 0.87 6.82
C ASP A 170 -4.19 -0.17 7.13
N VAL A 171 -3.81 -1.36 7.61
CA VAL A 171 -4.74 -2.39 8.06
C VAL A 171 -5.56 -1.90 9.27
N ASP A 172 -4.90 -1.29 10.26
CA ASP A 172 -5.57 -0.76 11.44
C ASP A 172 -6.55 0.38 11.08
N GLU A 173 -6.21 1.22 10.10
CA GLU A 173 -7.10 2.25 9.57
C GLU A 173 -8.28 1.64 8.80
N TYR A 174 -8.01 0.66 7.94
CA TYR A 174 -9.04 -0.06 7.21
C TYR A 174 -10.03 -0.75 8.16
N LEU A 175 -9.56 -1.44 9.21
CA LEU A 175 -10.40 -2.10 10.20
C LEU A 175 -11.33 -1.14 10.95
N LYS A 176 -10.92 0.12 11.18
CA LYS A 176 -11.81 1.14 11.77
C LYS A 176 -13.00 1.46 10.87
N THR A 177 -12.81 1.37 9.55
CA THR A 177 -13.85 1.66 8.56
C THR A 177 -14.61 0.41 8.09
N ALA A 178 -14.04 -0.77 8.32
CA ALA A 178 -14.61 -2.08 7.97
C ALA A 178 -14.92 -2.92 9.22
N PRO A 179 -15.95 -2.57 9.99
CA PRO A 179 -16.27 -3.26 11.24
C PRO A 179 -16.88 -4.66 11.03
N ASP A 180 -17.08 -5.07 9.77
CA ASP A 180 -17.46 -6.43 9.36
C ASP A 180 -16.23 -7.37 9.26
N LEU A 181 -15.02 -6.91 9.61
CA LEU A 181 -13.77 -7.71 9.63
C LEU A 181 -13.21 -7.91 11.05
N MET A 182 -14.05 -7.74 12.07
CA MET A 182 -13.68 -7.95 13.46
C MET A 182 -13.19 -9.39 13.71
N ASP A 183 -12.18 -9.52 14.57
CA ASP A 183 -11.53 -10.77 14.94
C ASP A 183 -11.52 -10.99 16.47
N GLU A 184 -10.96 -12.11 16.92
CA GLU A 184 -10.89 -12.47 18.34
C GLU A 184 -10.07 -11.48 19.20
N LYS A 185 -9.20 -10.68 18.57
CA LYS A 185 -8.38 -9.70 19.28
C LYS A 185 -9.15 -8.41 19.53
N THR A 186 -10.09 -8.09 18.65
CA THR A 186 -10.86 -6.84 18.64
C THR A 186 -12.26 -7.00 19.24
N VAL A 187 -12.78 -8.22 19.37
CA VAL A 187 -14.10 -8.48 19.97
C VAL A 187 -14.17 -8.06 21.44
N VAL A 188 -15.24 -7.36 21.80
CA VAL A 188 -15.57 -6.94 23.17
C VAL A 188 -16.94 -7.49 23.58
N LEU A 189 -17.15 -7.69 24.88
CA LEU A 189 -18.45 -8.12 25.41
C LEU A 189 -19.46 -6.96 25.30
N LEU A 190 -20.60 -7.22 24.68
CA LEU A 190 -21.71 -6.27 24.60
C LEU A 190 -22.71 -6.55 25.71
N THR A 191 -23.08 -5.54 26.49
CA THR A 191 -24.05 -5.65 27.59
C THR A 191 -25.29 -4.78 27.38
N ASP A 192 -25.37 -4.04 26.28
CA ASP A 192 -26.52 -3.20 25.98
C ASP A 192 -27.74 -4.05 25.56
N PRO A 193 -28.97 -3.66 25.98
CA PRO A 193 -30.16 -4.45 25.72
C PRO A 193 -30.45 -4.69 24.22
N GLU A 194 -30.09 -3.74 23.35
CA GLU A 194 -30.33 -3.85 21.90
C GLU A 194 -29.47 -4.97 21.29
N SER A 195 -28.17 -4.98 21.60
CA SER A 195 -27.24 -6.01 21.14
C SER A 195 -27.60 -7.39 21.70
N LEU A 196 -28.02 -7.48 22.96
CA LEU A 196 -28.47 -8.73 23.58
C LEU A 196 -29.78 -9.24 22.96
N ALA A 197 -30.73 -8.35 22.64
CA ALA A 197 -31.97 -8.72 21.97
C ALA A 197 -31.72 -9.27 20.56
N ALA A 198 -30.86 -8.61 19.78
CA ALA A 198 -30.43 -9.12 18.48
C ALA A 198 -29.67 -10.45 18.59
N GLY A 199 -28.78 -10.58 19.59
CA GLY A 199 -28.09 -11.85 19.88
C GLY A 199 -29.05 -12.99 20.23
N LYS A 200 -30.13 -12.70 20.97
CA LYS A 200 -31.20 -13.66 21.29
C LYS A 200 -31.95 -14.14 20.04
N GLU A 201 -32.26 -13.24 19.12
CA GLU A 201 -32.93 -13.60 17.87
C GLU A 201 -32.06 -14.53 17.01
N ILE A 202 -30.76 -14.20 16.91
CA ILE A 202 -29.77 -15.04 16.22
C ILE A 202 -29.66 -16.41 16.91
N PHE A 203 -29.57 -16.45 18.24
CA PHE A 203 -29.50 -17.69 19.02
C PHE A 203 -30.74 -18.57 18.79
N THR A 204 -31.93 -17.98 18.83
CA THR A 204 -33.20 -18.69 18.65
C THR A 204 -33.29 -19.31 17.26
N THR A 205 -32.83 -18.57 16.24
CA THR A 205 -32.88 -19.01 14.85
C THR A 205 -31.84 -20.10 14.54
N ASN A 206 -30.62 -19.96 15.07
CA ASN A 206 -29.47 -20.74 14.58
C ASN A 206 -28.92 -21.75 15.59
N CYS A 207 -29.09 -21.51 16.89
CA CYS A 207 -28.39 -22.25 17.95
C CYS A 207 -29.35 -23.10 18.81
N ALA A 208 -30.59 -22.65 18.99
CA ALA A 208 -31.57 -23.27 19.89
C ALA A 208 -31.94 -24.71 19.50
N ALA A 209 -31.80 -25.10 18.23
CA ALA A 209 -32.04 -26.47 17.80
C ALA A 209 -31.10 -27.49 18.47
N CYS A 210 -29.88 -27.09 18.80
CA CYS A 210 -28.91 -27.96 19.47
C CYS A 210 -28.77 -27.64 20.97
N HIS A 211 -28.91 -26.36 21.35
CA HIS A 211 -28.68 -25.87 22.71
C HIS A 211 -29.96 -25.59 23.50
N ARG A 212 -31.14 -25.82 22.92
CA ARG A 212 -32.47 -25.43 23.43
C ARG A 212 -32.69 -23.93 23.50
N ALA A 213 -33.95 -23.53 23.58
CA ALA A 213 -34.35 -22.12 23.65
C ALA A 213 -33.93 -21.43 24.96
N ASP A 214 -33.79 -22.20 26.04
CA ASP A 214 -33.28 -21.74 27.34
C ASP A 214 -31.76 -21.93 27.49
N ALA A 215 -31.06 -22.31 26.41
CA ALA A 215 -29.63 -22.60 26.37
C ALA A 215 -29.16 -23.75 27.31
N GLY A 216 -30.10 -24.53 27.87
CA GLY A 216 -29.82 -25.62 28.81
C GLY A 216 -29.16 -26.86 28.18
N GLY A 217 -28.99 -26.91 26.86
CA GLY A 217 -28.31 -27.99 26.14
C GLY A 217 -29.21 -29.19 25.81
N GLN A 218 -28.99 -29.78 24.62
CA GLN A 218 -29.62 -31.05 24.20
C GLN A 218 -28.60 -31.88 23.44
N ILE A 219 -28.39 -31.53 22.16
CA ILE A 219 -27.35 -32.11 21.32
C ILE A 219 -26.02 -31.43 21.66
N GLY A 220 -26.05 -30.09 21.74
CA GLY A 220 -24.95 -29.27 22.23
C GLY A 220 -24.88 -29.22 23.77
N PRO A 221 -23.75 -28.76 24.33
CA PRO A 221 -23.59 -28.58 25.78
C PRO A 221 -24.56 -27.54 26.37
N ASN A 222 -24.71 -27.58 27.69
CA ASN A 222 -25.33 -26.50 28.45
C ASN A 222 -24.45 -25.24 28.34
N LEU A 223 -25.04 -24.11 27.98
CA LEU A 223 -24.33 -22.82 27.86
C LEU A 223 -24.62 -21.87 29.03
N THR A 224 -25.39 -22.32 30.02
CA THR A 224 -25.82 -21.52 31.18
C THR A 224 -24.95 -21.76 32.43
N ASP A 225 -24.15 -22.82 32.45
CA ASP A 225 -23.29 -23.13 33.59
C ASP A 225 -21.87 -22.53 33.45
N ASN A 226 -21.00 -22.83 34.41
CA ASN A 226 -19.63 -22.31 34.46
C ASN A 226 -18.59 -23.24 33.80
N HIS A 227 -19.01 -24.37 33.23
CA HIS A 227 -18.13 -25.37 32.63
C HIS A 227 -18.06 -25.17 31.12
N TRP A 228 -16.84 -25.06 30.61
CA TRP A 228 -16.60 -24.81 29.19
C TRP A 228 -15.59 -25.79 28.64
N ILE A 229 -15.88 -26.31 27.44
CA ILE A 229 -15.01 -27.25 26.73
C ILE A 229 -13.90 -26.52 25.96
N LEU A 230 -14.21 -25.33 25.43
CA LEU A 230 -13.34 -24.53 24.56
C LEU A 230 -13.09 -23.11 25.12
N GLY A 231 -13.23 -22.95 26.44
CA GLY A 231 -13.13 -21.68 27.14
C GLY A 231 -14.41 -20.84 27.12
N GLY A 232 -14.62 -20.05 28.18
CA GLY A 232 -15.89 -19.35 28.47
C GLY A 232 -15.88 -17.82 28.35
N GLY A 233 -14.81 -17.24 27.81
CA GLY A 233 -14.72 -15.79 27.59
C GLY A 233 -15.25 -15.34 26.23
N ILE A 234 -15.52 -14.04 26.07
CA ILE A 234 -16.06 -13.49 24.80
C ILE A 234 -15.21 -13.85 23.58
N LYS A 235 -13.88 -13.84 23.71
CA LYS A 235 -12.95 -14.21 22.64
C LYS A 235 -13.06 -15.69 22.27
N ASN A 236 -13.21 -16.57 23.26
CA ASN A 236 -13.33 -18.01 23.07
C ASN A 236 -14.65 -18.39 22.40
N LEU A 237 -15.75 -17.77 22.84
CA LEU A 237 -17.06 -17.96 22.21
C LEU A 237 -17.06 -17.40 20.78
N PHE A 238 -16.49 -16.22 20.57
CA PHE A 238 -16.35 -15.64 19.24
C PHE A 238 -15.54 -16.57 18.31
N HIS A 239 -14.41 -17.11 18.77
CA HIS A 239 -13.61 -18.09 18.03
C HIS A 239 -14.44 -19.34 17.67
N THR A 240 -15.09 -19.94 18.68
CA THR A 240 -15.85 -21.19 18.53
C THR A 240 -17.03 -21.02 17.58
N ILE A 241 -17.74 -19.90 17.64
CA ILE A 241 -18.86 -19.64 16.73
C ILE A 241 -18.34 -19.35 15.31
N THR A 242 -17.25 -18.59 15.19
CA THR A 242 -16.64 -18.25 13.90
C THR A 242 -16.10 -19.48 13.16
N ASN A 243 -15.35 -20.33 13.87
CA ASN A 243 -14.57 -21.42 13.27
C ASN A 243 -15.18 -22.81 13.48
N GLY A 244 -16.23 -22.93 14.29
CA GLY A 244 -16.85 -24.19 14.64
C GLY A 244 -16.32 -24.77 15.96
N GLY A 245 -16.97 -25.84 16.41
CA GLY A 245 -16.55 -26.56 17.61
C GLY A 245 -15.39 -27.52 17.34
N ARG A 246 -15.25 -28.52 18.21
CA ARG A 246 -14.25 -29.58 18.06
C ARG A 246 -14.45 -30.37 16.76
N ASP A 247 -13.34 -30.76 16.12
CA ASP A 247 -13.34 -31.58 14.91
C ASP A 247 -14.18 -32.86 15.07
N GLY A 248 -14.97 -33.16 14.05
CA GLY A 248 -15.86 -34.33 14.04
C GLY A 248 -17.07 -34.23 14.99
N LYS A 249 -17.34 -33.07 15.58
CA LYS A 249 -18.57 -32.79 16.34
C LYS A 249 -19.53 -31.91 15.52
N GLY A 250 -20.79 -31.82 15.96
CA GLY A 250 -21.88 -31.22 15.19
C GLY A 250 -21.91 -29.69 15.11
N MET A 251 -21.03 -28.96 15.82
CA MET A 251 -21.02 -27.49 15.80
C MET A 251 -20.25 -26.96 14.59
N ILE A 252 -20.98 -26.40 13.62
CA ILE A 252 -20.43 -25.87 12.36
C ILE A 252 -19.78 -24.49 12.54
N ALA A 253 -18.94 -24.10 11.58
CA ALA A 253 -18.39 -22.75 11.48
C ALA A 253 -19.43 -21.77 10.93
N TRP A 254 -19.67 -20.66 11.64
CA TRP A 254 -20.69 -19.67 11.24
C TRP A 254 -20.15 -18.50 10.42
N LYS A 255 -18.83 -18.37 10.24
CA LYS A 255 -18.22 -17.26 9.47
C LYS A 255 -18.66 -17.14 8.00
N GLY A 256 -19.29 -18.18 7.44
CA GLY A 256 -19.89 -18.14 6.10
C GLY A 256 -21.36 -17.70 6.07
N THR A 257 -22.01 -17.58 7.22
CA THR A 257 -23.46 -17.33 7.35
C THR A 257 -23.76 -16.10 8.22
N LEU A 258 -23.00 -15.90 9.29
CA LEU A 258 -23.12 -14.76 10.20
C LEU A 258 -21.93 -13.81 10.03
N LYS A 259 -22.21 -12.51 10.01
CA LYS A 259 -21.18 -11.47 10.06
C LYS A 259 -20.50 -11.44 11.42
N PRO A 260 -19.24 -10.96 11.53
CA PRO A 260 -18.54 -10.83 12.82
C PRO A 260 -19.34 -10.09 13.90
N LYS A 261 -20.04 -9.00 13.56
CA LYS A 261 -20.91 -8.29 14.52
C LYS A 261 -22.08 -9.14 15.02
N GLU A 262 -22.64 -9.98 14.17
CA GLU A 262 -23.74 -10.89 14.53
C GLU A 262 -23.21 -11.99 15.45
N ILE A 263 -22.02 -12.52 15.15
CA ILE A 263 -21.29 -13.47 15.99
C ILE A 263 -21.00 -12.87 17.38
N GLN A 264 -20.56 -11.62 17.45
CA GLN A 264 -20.33 -10.92 18.72
C GLN A 264 -21.61 -10.77 19.55
N LYS A 265 -22.73 -10.40 18.90
CA LYS A 265 -24.02 -10.24 19.57
C LYS A 265 -24.52 -11.56 20.15
N VAL A 266 -24.48 -12.66 19.37
CA VAL A 266 -24.90 -13.97 19.87
C VAL A 266 -23.95 -14.51 20.95
N ALA A 267 -22.63 -14.31 20.82
CA ALA A 267 -21.67 -14.67 21.87
C ALA A 267 -21.92 -13.90 23.17
N SER A 268 -22.19 -12.60 23.07
CA SER A 268 -22.52 -11.74 24.22
C SER A 268 -23.84 -12.15 24.88
N TYR A 269 -24.85 -12.52 24.09
CA TYR A 269 -26.11 -13.05 24.60
C TYR A 269 -25.91 -14.36 25.35
N ILE A 270 -25.11 -15.30 24.81
CA ILE A 270 -24.81 -16.56 25.50
C ILE A 270 -24.18 -16.30 26.88
N LEU A 271 -23.21 -15.39 26.97
CA LEU A 271 -22.60 -15.03 28.26
C LEU A 271 -23.59 -14.39 29.23
N SER A 272 -24.58 -13.64 28.72
CA SER A 272 -25.63 -13.07 29.57
C SER A 272 -26.56 -14.11 30.19
N LEU A 273 -26.58 -15.35 29.68
CA LEU A 273 -27.36 -16.46 30.21
C LEU A 273 -26.63 -17.28 31.29
N GLN A 274 -25.35 -17.00 31.53
CA GLN A 274 -24.58 -17.70 32.55
C GLN A 274 -25.19 -17.48 33.94
N GLY A 275 -25.41 -18.57 34.69
CA GLY A 275 -26.09 -18.57 35.98
C GLY A 275 -27.62 -18.58 35.91
N SER A 276 -28.22 -18.66 34.71
CA SER A 276 -29.66 -18.91 34.58
C SER A 276 -30.01 -20.36 34.94
N ASN A 277 -31.26 -20.59 35.37
CA ASN A 277 -31.74 -21.90 35.81
C ASN A 277 -32.72 -22.50 34.78
N PRO A 278 -32.22 -23.16 33.71
CA PRO A 278 -33.08 -23.87 32.76
C PRO A 278 -33.84 -25.01 33.46
N LYS A 279 -34.98 -25.43 32.90
CA LYS A 279 -35.89 -26.38 33.57
C LYS A 279 -35.29 -27.79 33.70
N ASP A 280 -34.59 -28.24 32.67
CA ASP A 280 -34.00 -29.57 32.57
C ASP A 280 -32.60 -29.48 31.91
N PRO A 281 -31.58 -28.86 32.56
CA PRO A 281 -30.26 -28.69 31.97
C PRO A 281 -29.60 -30.04 31.68
N LYS A 282 -28.82 -30.07 30.60
CA LYS A 282 -27.84 -31.13 30.37
C LYS A 282 -26.74 -31.04 31.43
N GLU A 283 -26.21 -32.19 31.84
CA GLU A 283 -25.05 -32.28 32.73
C GLU A 283 -23.89 -31.41 32.22
N ALA A 284 -23.17 -30.78 33.15
CA ALA A 284 -22.08 -29.87 32.82
C ALA A 284 -20.95 -30.60 32.07
N GLU A 285 -20.43 -29.98 31.01
CA GLU A 285 -19.37 -30.54 30.18
C GLU A 285 -18.16 -29.58 30.11
N GLY A 286 -16.96 -30.11 30.36
CA GLY A 286 -15.73 -29.33 30.32
C GLY A 286 -15.25 -28.91 31.71
N GLU A 287 -14.41 -27.87 31.75
CA GLU A 287 -13.77 -27.40 32.98
C GLU A 287 -14.35 -26.06 33.41
N ILE A 288 -14.32 -25.77 34.71
CA ILE A 288 -14.71 -24.45 35.22
C ILE A 288 -13.76 -23.43 34.60
N TRP A 289 -14.28 -22.57 33.74
CA TRP A 289 -13.46 -21.57 33.09
C TRP A 289 -13.23 -20.39 34.04
N VAL A 290 -11.95 -20.09 34.28
CA VAL A 290 -11.51 -18.90 35.00
C VAL A 290 -10.79 -18.01 34.01
N ASP A 291 -11.16 -16.74 33.97
CA ASP A 291 -10.46 -15.76 33.17
C ASP A 291 -9.07 -15.50 33.76
N GLU A 292 -8.02 -16.00 33.11
CA GLU A 292 -6.62 -15.79 33.53
C GLU A 292 -6.21 -14.30 33.52
N SER A 293 -7.01 -13.44 32.86
CA SER A 293 -6.80 -11.99 32.81
C SER A 293 -7.70 -11.19 33.75
N ALA A 294 -8.62 -11.84 34.47
CA ALA A 294 -9.43 -11.18 35.49
C ALA A 294 -8.65 -11.03 36.80
N PRO A 295 -8.72 -9.88 37.48
CA PRO A 295 -8.07 -9.71 38.78
C PRO A 295 -8.65 -10.73 39.78
N THR A 296 -7.78 -11.53 40.39
CA THR A 296 -8.13 -12.52 41.41
C THR A 296 -8.92 -11.85 42.54
N LYS A 297 -10.21 -12.14 42.65
CA LYS A 297 -10.95 -11.86 43.89
C LYS A 297 -10.54 -12.94 44.89
N ASP A 298 -9.69 -12.56 45.84
CA ASP A 298 -9.38 -13.38 47.02
C ASP A 298 -10.67 -13.73 47.76
N THR A 299 -11.09 -14.98 47.65
CA THR A 299 -12.12 -15.56 48.50
C THR A 299 -11.45 -15.99 49.81
N THR A 300 -11.14 -15.04 50.70
CA THR A 300 -10.84 -15.42 52.09
C THR A 300 -12.12 -15.89 52.75
N ALA A 301 -12.24 -17.22 52.87
CA ALA A 301 -13.20 -17.87 53.73
C ALA A 301 -13.08 -17.31 55.16
N SER A 302 -14.17 -16.73 55.66
CA SER A 302 -14.31 -16.37 57.07
C SER A 302 -14.34 -17.64 57.90
N THR A 303 -13.21 -18.01 58.48
CA THR A 303 -13.17 -18.97 59.60
C THR A 303 -13.79 -18.31 60.82
N ALA A 304 -15.05 -18.66 61.10
CA ALA A 304 -15.67 -18.41 62.39
C ALA A 304 -14.88 -19.16 63.48
N LYS A 305 -14.27 -18.41 64.40
CA LYS A 305 -13.70 -18.98 65.63
C LYS A 305 -14.83 -19.27 66.61
N ASP A 306 -15.02 -20.55 66.92
CA ASP A 306 -15.76 -21.04 68.07
C ASP A 306 -15.10 -20.51 69.36
N SER A 307 -15.89 -19.96 70.26
CA SER A 307 -15.43 -19.41 71.54
C SER A 307 -16.23 -20.02 72.68
N THR A 308 -15.96 -21.29 72.97
CA THR A 308 -16.42 -21.89 74.21
C THR A 308 -15.35 -22.81 74.78
N GLU A 309 -14.54 -22.33 75.72
CA GLU A 309 -13.93 -23.20 76.72
C GLU A 309 -13.65 -22.49 78.06
N VAL A 310 -14.51 -22.85 79.02
CA VAL A 310 -14.32 -23.13 80.45
C VAL A 310 -13.15 -22.46 81.20
N LYS A 311 -13.50 -21.59 82.16
CA LYS A 311 -12.59 -21.13 83.22
C LYS A 311 -12.63 -22.08 84.42
N LYS A 312 -11.43 -22.49 84.86
CA LYS A 312 -11.13 -23.02 86.20
C LYS A 312 -11.39 -21.98 87.29
#